data_AF-A0A523R5P2-F1
#
_entry.id   AF-A0A523R5P2-F1
#
_cell.length_a   1.000
_cell.length_b   1.000
_cell.length_c   1.000
_cell.angle_alpha   90.00
_cell.angle_beta   90.00
_cell.angle_gamma   90.00
#
_symmetry.space_group_name_H-M   'P 1'
#
loop_
_entity.id
_entity.type
_entity.pdbx_description
1 polymer ?
#
loop_
_entity_poly.entity_id
_entity_poly.type
_entity_poly.pdbx_seq_one_letter_code
_entity_poly.pdbx_strand_id
1 'polypeptide(L)'
;MNCKIFSNRLMDFVEGLLPHSEEVEMKEHIKYCKACRLKFEKIEKTLMILKEDRVPQLSEAKKQALFPMVMERIEKRIIIRRKRKWVYGLSFGFTLLLVFVISVIGIQNQKRADLYTIFFNPERFVYENDTLVNNYLLESIIEDDTLITIVKAAVNEEWVENSEMAVLIDELSEDEINQLVEELRNIDF
;
A
#
# COMPACT_ATOMS: atom_id res chain seq x y z
N MET A 1 -28.94 -22.04 -13.23
CA MET A 1 -28.08 -21.50 -12.15
C MET A 1 -28.57 -21.89 -10.74
N ASN A 2 -27.68 -22.04 -9.76
CA ASN A 2 -28.00 -22.30 -8.34
C ASN A 2 -28.22 -20.98 -7.57
N CYS A 3 -29.13 -20.97 -6.58
CA CYS A 3 -29.41 -19.85 -5.69
C CYS A 3 -28.15 -19.29 -4.99
N LYS A 4 -27.16 -20.12 -4.67
CA LYS A 4 -25.90 -19.65 -4.06
C LYS A 4 -25.11 -18.76 -5.02
N ILE A 5 -24.99 -19.18 -6.27
CA ILE A 5 -24.30 -18.42 -7.33
C ILE A 5 -25.04 -17.12 -7.58
N PHE A 6 -26.38 -17.18 -7.64
CA PHE A 6 -27.22 -15.99 -7.76
C PHE A 6 -26.94 -14.97 -6.66
N SER A 7 -26.88 -15.41 -5.40
CA SER A 7 -26.66 -14.52 -4.27
C SER A 7 -25.29 -13.83 -4.30
N ASN A 8 -24.26 -14.52 -4.81
CA ASN A 8 -22.91 -13.96 -4.90
C ASN A 8 -22.78 -12.93 -6.02
N ARG A 9 -23.52 -13.11 -7.12
CA ARG A 9 -23.44 -12.26 -8.32
C ARG A 9 -24.59 -11.25 -8.43
N LEU A 10 -25.40 -11.12 -7.39
CA LEU A 10 -26.60 -10.30 -7.40
C LEU A 10 -26.29 -8.81 -7.56
N MET A 11 -25.22 -8.33 -6.90
CA MET A 11 -24.80 -6.93 -7.01
C MET A 11 -24.28 -6.63 -8.41
N ASP A 12 -23.35 -7.45 -8.91
CA ASP A 12 -22.81 -7.34 -10.27
C ASP A 12 -23.93 -7.35 -11.34
N PHE A 13 -24.97 -8.17 -11.15
CA PHE A 13 -26.13 -8.21 -12.05
C PHE A 13 -26.95 -6.91 -12.02
N VAL A 14 -27.13 -6.34 -10.83
CA VAL A 14 -27.89 -5.10 -10.64
C VAL A 14 -27.12 -3.89 -11.19
N GLU A 15 -25.79 -3.93 -11.11
CA GLU A 15 -24.89 -2.90 -11.63
C GLU A 15 -24.58 -3.06 -13.14
N GLY A 16 -24.96 -4.19 -13.75
CA GLY A 16 -24.72 -4.46 -15.17
C GLY A 16 -23.26 -4.81 -15.49
N LEU A 17 -22.52 -5.33 -14.51
CA LEU A 17 -21.11 -5.71 -14.63
C LEU A 17 -20.91 -7.16 -15.11
N LEU A 18 -22.00 -7.92 -15.26
CA LEU A 18 -21.91 -9.34 -15.64
C LEU A 18 -21.76 -9.54 -17.15
N PRO A 19 -21.04 -10.60 -17.58
CA PRO A 19 -21.03 -11.02 -18.97
C PRO A 19 -22.45 -11.37 -19.46
N HIS A 20 -22.72 -11.10 -20.74
CA HIS A 20 -24.05 -11.30 -21.34
C HIS A 20 -24.63 -12.71 -21.13
N SER A 21 -23.80 -13.75 -21.20
CA SER A 21 -24.23 -15.14 -20.94
C SER A 21 -24.78 -15.33 -19.52
N GLU A 22 -24.13 -14.72 -18.54
CA GLU A 22 -24.50 -14.84 -17.12
C GLU A 22 -25.74 -14.00 -16.80
N GLU A 23 -25.89 -12.85 -17.43
CA GLU A 23 -27.12 -12.05 -17.29
C GLU A 23 -28.36 -12.82 -17.76
N VAL A 24 -28.27 -13.55 -18.88
CA VAL A 24 -29.39 -14.33 -19.41
C VAL A 24 -29.77 -15.43 -18.42
N GLU A 25 -28.78 -16.14 -17.88
CA GLU A 25 -29.01 -17.16 -16.86
C GLU A 25 -29.62 -16.59 -15.57
N MET A 26 -29.21 -15.39 -15.15
CA MET A 26 -29.78 -14.70 -13.99
C MET A 26 -31.22 -14.26 -14.23
N LYS A 27 -31.50 -13.66 -15.40
CA LYS A 27 -32.86 -13.28 -15.81
C LYS A 27 -33.78 -14.50 -15.85
N GLU A 28 -33.30 -15.63 -16.34
CA GLU A 28 -34.06 -16.87 -16.35
C GLU A 28 -34.28 -17.41 -14.92
N HIS A 29 -33.24 -17.42 -14.08
CA HIS A 29 -33.34 -17.90 -12.70
C HIS A 29 -34.36 -17.10 -11.87
N ILE A 30 -34.40 -15.77 -12.02
CA ILE A 30 -35.36 -14.89 -11.33
C ILE A 30 -36.81 -15.22 -11.71
N LYS A 31 -37.07 -15.64 -12.95
CA LYS A 31 -38.43 -16.00 -13.39
C LYS A 31 -38.96 -17.23 -12.65
N TYR A 32 -38.10 -18.21 -12.39
CA TYR A 32 -38.51 -19.50 -11.81
C TYR A 32 -38.29 -19.60 -10.30
N CYS A 33 -37.30 -18.90 -9.74
CA CYS A 33 -36.97 -18.97 -8.32
C CYS A 33 -37.59 -17.81 -7.53
N LYS A 34 -38.72 -18.08 -6.86
CA LYS A 34 -39.43 -17.08 -6.03
C LYS A 34 -38.55 -16.45 -4.94
N ALA A 35 -37.66 -17.23 -4.32
CA ALA A 35 -36.77 -16.75 -3.26
C ALA A 35 -35.75 -15.73 -3.80
N CYS A 36 -35.13 -16.03 -4.94
CA CYS A 36 -34.17 -15.12 -5.59
C CYS A 36 -34.86 -13.88 -6.15
N ARG A 37 -36.07 -14.01 -6.69
CA ARG A 37 -36.89 -12.86 -7.13
C ARG A 37 -37.17 -11.88 -5.99
N LEU A 38 -37.59 -12.37 -4.82
CA LEU A 38 -37.82 -11.52 -3.65
C LEU A 38 -36.55 -10.83 -3.15
N LYS A 39 -35.38 -11.49 -3.24
CA LYS A 39 -34.09 -10.85 -2.91
C LYS A 39 -33.76 -9.72 -3.88
N PHE A 40 -33.91 -9.97 -5.18
CA PHE A 40 -33.70 -8.97 -6.23
C PHE A 40 -34.61 -7.75 -6.03
N GLU A 41 -35.91 -7.95 -5.84
CA GLU A 41 -36.88 -6.86 -5.60
C GLU A 41 -36.52 -6.01 -4.36
N LYS A 42 -35.94 -6.60 -3.31
CA LYS A 42 -35.51 -5.85 -2.11
C LYS A 42 -34.32 -4.94 -2.41
N ILE A 43 -33.34 -5.45 -3.15
CA ILE A 43 -32.15 -4.66 -3.52
C ILE A 43 -32.56 -3.54 -4.48
N GLU A 44 -33.39 -3.84 -5.47
CA GLU A 44 -33.91 -2.85 -6.42
C GLU A 44 -34.65 -1.72 -5.71
N LYS A 45 -35.52 -2.04 -4.73
CA LYS A 45 -36.19 -1.03 -3.88
C LYS A 45 -35.21 -0.21 -3.06
N THR A 46 -34.19 -0.85 -2.49
CA THR A 46 -33.16 -0.15 -1.69
C THR A 46 -32.39 0.84 -2.56
N LEU A 47 -31.99 0.43 -3.76
CA LEU A 47 -31.32 1.31 -4.72
C LEU A 47 -32.22 2.43 -5.21
N MET A 48 -33.51 2.18 -5.39
CA MET A 48 -34.47 3.22 -5.74
C MET A 48 -34.55 4.30 -4.65
N ILE A 49 -34.63 3.90 -3.37
CA ILE A 49 -34.61 4.82 -2.23
C ILE A 49 -33.30 5.61 -2.20
N LEU A 50 -32.15 4.95 -2.38
CA LEU A 50 -30.84 5.61 -2.41
C LEU A 50 -30.68 6.59 -3.58
N LYS A 51 -31.29 6.31 -4.74
CA LYS A 51 -31.31 7.23 -5.87
C LYS A 51 -32.21 8.44 -5.64
N GLU A 52 -33.29 8.26 -4.86
CA GLU A 52 -34.20 9.34 -4.47
C GLU A 52 -33.62 10.20 -3.34
N ASP A 53 -32.76 9.63 -2.49
CA ASP A 53 -31.98 10.35 -1.48
C ASP A 53 -30.93 11.23 -2.15
N ARG A 54 -31.39 12.38 -2.64
CA ARG A 54 -30.53 13.39 -3.24
C ARG A 54 -29.59 13.88 -2.15
N VAL A 55 -28.30 13.57 -2.32
CA VAL A 55 -27.23 14.19 -1.52
C VAL A 55 -27.48 15.69 -1.51
N PRO A 56 -27.67 16.31 -0.34
CA PRO A 56 -27.94 17.74 -0.28
C PRO A 56 -26.77 18.46 -0.92
N GLN A 57 -27.05 19.30 -1.92
CA GLN A 57 -26.02 20.13 -2.53
C GLN A 57 -25.37 20.94 -1.42
N LEU A 58 -24.05 20.77 -1.24
CA LEU A 58 -23.32 21.54 -0.24
C LEU A 58 -23.50 23.03 -0.57
N SER A 59 -23.89 23.82 0.43
CA SER A 59 -23.92 25.28 0.31
C SER A 59 -22.56 25.80 -0.13
N GLU A 60 -22.51 26.83 -0.97
CA GLU A 60 -21.26 27.43 -1.47
C GLU A 60 -20.26 27.77 -0.35
N ALA A 61 -20.74 28.24 0.81
CA ALA A 61 -19.89 28.50 1.97
C ALA A 61 -19.15 27.25 2.51
N LYS A 62 -19.79 26.07 2.46
CA LYS A 62 -19.16 24.81 2.87
C LYS A 62 -18.19 24.29 1.81
N LYS A 63 -18.50 24.49 0.52
CA LYS A 63 -17.59 24.14 -0.58
C LYS A 63 -16.30 24.95 -0.51
N GLN A 64 -16.42 26.27 -0.33
CA GLN A 64 -15.27 27.18 -0.20
C GLN A 64 -14.41 26.90 1.03
N ALA A 65 -14.99 26.37 2.11
CA ALA A 65 -14.24 25.97 3.30
C ALA A 65 -13.52 24.62 3.14
N LEU A 66 -14.12 23.66 2.43
CA LEU A 66 -13.55 22.32 2.22
C LEU A 66 -12.48 22.29 1.13
N PHE A 67 -12.66 23.09 0.07
CA PHE A 67 -11.74 23.14 -1.07
C PHE A 67 -10.27 23.41 -0.68
N PRO A 68 -9.93 24.45 0.12
CA PRO A 68 -8.55 24.69 0.51
C PRO A 68 -7.97 23.56 1.37
N MET A 69 -8.77 22.91 2.23
CA MET A 69 -8.32 21.77 3.03
C MET A 69 -7.99 20.54 2.17
N VAL A 70 -8.79 20.29 1.13
CA VAL A 70 -8.55 19.20 0.18
C VAL A 70 -7.32 19.51 -0.67
N MET A 71 -7.20 20.74 -1.16
CA MET A 71 -6.10 21.14 -2.03
C MET A 71 -4.75 21.12 -1.30
N GLU A 72 -4.70 21.58 -0.04
CA GLU A 72 -3.49 21.50 0.79
C GLU A 72 -3.01 20.05 0.98
N ARG A 73 -3.95 19.10 1.14
CA ARG A 73 -3.62 17.68 1.26
C ARG A 73 -3.07 17.09 -0.04
N ILE A 74 -3.62 17.49 -1.19
CA ILE A 74 -3.16 17.05 -2.50
C ILE A 74 -1.73 17.57 -2.75
N GLU A 75 -1.48 18.86 -2.50
CA GLU A 75 -0.15 19.47 -2.71
C GLU A 75 0.92 18.83 -1.82
N LYS A 76 0.63 18.59 -0.53
CA LYS A 76 1.56 17.90 0.37
C LYS A 76 1.95 16.52 -0.16
N ARG A 77 1.00 15.74 -0.71
CA ARG A 77 1.29 14.42 -1.28
C ARG A 77 2.17 14.49 -2.53
N ILE A 78 1.93 15.44 -3.42
CA ILE A 78 2.72 15.62 -4.65
C ILE A 78 4.18 15.93 -4.29
N ILE A 79 4.41 16.81 -3.31
CA ILE A 79 5.75 17.20 -2.86
C ILE A 79 6.48 16.01 -2.23
N ILE A 80 5.80 15.23 -1.38
CA ILE A 80 6.41 14.06 -0.72
C ILE A 80 6.77 12.97 -1.75
N ARG A 81 5.88 12.65 -2.70
CA ARG A 81 6.17 11.66 -3.76
C ARG A 81 7.35 12.09 -4.64
N ARG A 82 7.46 13.37 -4.98
CA ARG A 82 8.59 13.89 -5.80
C ARG A 82 9.92 13.80 -5.06
N LYS A 83 9.95 14.09 -3.75
CA LYS A 83 11.14 13.91 -2.91
C LYS A 83 11.53 12.43 -2.79
N ARG A 84 10.56 11.54 -2.62
CA ARG A 84 10.79 10.09 -2.50
C ARG A 84 11.45 9.50 -3.76
N LYS A 85 10.96 9.84 -4.97
CA LYS A 85 11.59 9.40 -6.23
C LYS A 85 13.03 9.89 -6.39
N TRP A 86 13.34 11.11 -5.96
CA TRP A 86 14.71 11.66 -6.00
C TRP A 86 15.66 10.93 -5.04
N VAL A 87 15.22 10.63 -3.82
CA VAL A 87 16.03 9.91 -2.83
C VAL A 87 16.34 8.48 -3.30
N TYR A 88 15.34 7.76 -3.83
CA TYR A 88 15.56 6.41 -4.37
C TYR A 88 16.46 6.41 -5.62
N GLY A 89 16.30 7.40 -6.52
CA GLY A 89 17.18 7.55 -7.68
C GLY A 89 18.65 7.78 -7.31
N LEU A 90 18.90 8.61 -6.29
CA LEU A 90 20.24 8.93 -5.82
C LEU A 90 20.88 7.75 -5.07
N SER A 91 20.09 7.00 -4.29
CA SER A 91 20.53 5.77 -3.62
C SER A 91 20.95 4.68 -4.62
N PHE A 92 20.20 4.50 -5.71
CA PHE A 92 20.50 3.46 -6.70
C PHE A 92 21.83 3.73 -7.42
N GLY A 93 22.10 4.99 -7.78
CA GLY A 93 23.37 5.41 -8.36
C GLY A 93 24.56 5.15 -7.42
N PHE A 94 24.41 5.44 -6.13
CA PHE A 94 25.46 5.22 -5.15
C PHE A 94 25.76 3.72 -4.96
N THR A 95 24.73 2.87 -4.91
CA THR A 95 24.92 1.41 -4.79
C THR A 95 25.66 0.82 -5.98
N LEU A 96 25.35 1.24 -7.21
CA LEU A 96 26.05 0.76 -8.40
C LEU A 96 27.52 1.21 -8.42
N LEU A 97 27.78 2.45 -7.99
CA LEU A 97 29.14 2.97 -7.89
C LEU A 97 29.95 2.19 -6.83
N LEU A 98 29.34 1.86 -5.69
CA LEU A 98 29.98 1.05 -4.65
C LEU A 98 30.32 -0.35 -5.14
N VAL A 99 29.39 -1.03 -5.81
CA VAL A 99 29.61 -2.35 -6.42
C VAL A 99 30.74 -2.28 -7.47
N PHE A 100 30.77 -1.22 -8.28
CA PHE A 100 31.83 -1.02 -9.27
C PHE A 100 33.20 -0.85 -8.61
N VAL A 101 33.30 -0.03 -7.56
CA VAL A 101 34.55 0.19 -6.80
C VAL A 101 35.03 -1.11 -6.16
N ILE A 102 34.13 -1.86 -5.50
CA ILE A 102 34.47 -3.16 -4.89
C ILE A 102 34.93 -4.16 -5.95
N SER A 103 34.27 -4.20 -7.12
CA SER A 103 34.64 -5.07 -8.23
C SER A 103 36.04 -4.75 -8.77
N VAL A 104 36.35 -3.46 -8.99
CA VAL A 104 37.66 -3.02 -9.47
C VAL A 104 38.77 -3.34 -8.45
N ILE A 105 38.52 -3.06 -7.16
CA ILE A 105 39.46 -3.39 -6.08
C ILE A 105 39.64 -4.91 -6.00
N GLY A 106 38.56 -5.69 -6.06
CA GLY A 106 38.59 -7.15 -6.02
C GLY A 106 39.42 -7.76 -7.15
N ILE A 107 39.25 -7.29 -8.39
CA ILE A 107 40.01 -7.75 -9.56
C ILE A 107 41.51 -7.41 -9.42
N GLN A 108 41.83 -6.25 -8.86
CA GLN A 108 43.23 -5.86 -8.61
C GLN A 108 43.86 -6.68 -7.48
N ASN A 109 43.11 -6.94 -6.41
CA ASN A 109 43.60 -7.64 -5.23
C ASN A 109 43.64 -9.17 -5.41
N GLN A 110 42.93 -9.72 -6.40
CA GLN A 110 43.02 -11.14 -6.77
C GLN A 110 44.42 -11.58 -7.24
N LYS A 111 45.28 -10.64 -7.63
CA LYS A 111 46.69 -10.91 -7.94
C LYS A 111 47.58 -11.10 -6.69
N ARG A 112 47.03 -10.90 -5.49
CA ARG A 112 47.72 -11.05 -4.19
C ARG A 112 46.82 -11.79 -3.20
N ALA A 113 46.40 -13.00 -3.54
CA ALA A 113 45.68 -13.85 -2.60
C ALA A 113 46.63 -14.36 -1.49
N ASP A 114 46.96 -13.49 -0.54
CA ASP A 114 47.49 -13.93 0.75
C ASP A 114 46.35 -14.61 1.50
N LEU A 115 46.47 -15.92 1.68
CA LEU A 115 45.54 -16.77 2.43
C LEU A 115 45.59 -16.38 3.91
N TYR A 116 44.68 -15.51 4.36
CA TYR A 116 44.46 -15.27 5.78
C TYR A 116 43.63 -16.42 6.36
N THR A 117 44.31 -17.38 6.98
CA THR A 117 43.66 -18.40 7.80
C THR A 117 43.36 -17.79 9.17
N ILE A 118 42.09 -17.49 9.42
CA ILE A 118 41.63 -17.06 10.74
C ILE A 118 41.44 -18.32 11.59
N PHE A 119 42.41 -18.61 12.45
CA PHE A 119 42.31 -19.67 13.44
C PHE A 119 41.51 -19.16 14.65
N PHE A 120 40.28 -19.64 14.80
CA PHE A 120 39.55 -19.54 16.05
C PHE A 120 40.12 -20.58 17.00
N ASN A 121 40.88 -20.14 18.01
CA ASN A 121 41.32 -21.01 19.08
C ASN A 121 40.28 -20.98 20.22
N PRO A 122 39.46 -22.03 20.38
CA PRO A 122 38.41 -22.08 21.39
C PRO A 122 38.96 -22.18 22.83
N GLU A 123 40.27 -22.37 23.02
CA GLU A 123 40.86 -22.46 24.36
C GLU A 123 41.19 -21.09 24.98
N ARG A 124 40.99 -19.99 24.25
CA ARG A 124 41.21 -18.61 24.77
C ARG A 124 39.94 -17.90 25.22
N PHE A 125 38.83 -18.60 25.36
CA PHE A 125 37.65 -18.02 26.04
C PHE A 125 37.91 -17.99 27.55
N VAL A 126 38.12 -16.79 28.09
CA VAL A 126 38.20 -16.59 29.54
C VAL A 126 36.77 -16.58 30.09
N TYR A 127 36.45 -17.59 30.88
CA TYR A 127 35.19 -17.70 31.61
C TYR A 127 35.43 -17.24 33.05
N GLU A 128 34.63 -16.29 33.51
CA GLU A 128 34.56 -15.92 34.92
C GLU A 128 33.11 -16.14 35.37
N ASN A 129 32.92 -17.03 36.35
CA ASN A 129 31.63 -17.40 36.93
C ASN A 129 30.52 -17.76 35.90
N ASP A 130 30.81 -18.70 34.99
CA ASP A 130 29.86 -19.24 34.00
C ASP A 130 29.20 -18.18 33.09
N THR A 131 29.77 -16.98 32.99
CA THR A 131 29.35 -15.94 32.06
C THR A 131 30.48 -15.65 31.06
N LEU A 132 30.12 -15.55 29.78
CA LEU A 132 31.04 -15.26 28.69
C LEU A 132 31.47 -13.78 28.81
N VAL A 133 32.67 -13.54 29.36
CA VAL A 133 33.21 -12.19 29.61
C VAL A 133 33.52 -11.42 28.32
N ASN A 134 33.45 -12.08 27.15
CA ASN A 134 33.68 -11.43 25.86
C ASN A 134 32.43 -10.70 25.31
N ASN A 135 31.67 -10.06 26.20
CA ASN A 135 30.47 -9.30 25.88
C ASN A 135 30.76 -7.84 25.52
N TYR A 136 32.01 -7.36 25.69
CA TYR A 136 32.37 -5.96 25.40
C TYR A 136 32.16 -5.55 23.92
N LEU A 137 32.29 -6.48 22.98
CA LEU A 137 31.98 -6.22 21.56
C LEU A 137 30.47 -6.20 21.28
N LEU A 138 29.67 -6.97 22.03
CA LEU A 138 28.21 -6.97 21.90
C LEU A 138 27.58 -5.77 22.60
N GLU A 139 28.10 -5.37 23.77
CA GLU A 139 27.67 -4.16 24.48
C GLU A 139 27.91 -2.90 23.64
N SER A 140 29.06 -2.79 22.95
CA SER A 140 29.31 -1.66 22.03
C SER A 140 28.38 -1.61 20.81
N ILE A 141 27.74 -2.74 20.46
CA ILE A 141 26.77 -2.81 19.36
C ILE A 141 25.34 -2.51 19.87
N ILE A 142 25.08 -2.70 21.16
CA ILE A 142 23.76 -2.49 21.78
C ILE A 142 23.62 -1.06 22.31
N GLU A 143 24.70 -0.39 22.73
CA GLU A 143 24.66 1.02 23.16
C GLU A 143 24.41 2.02 22.02
N ASP A 144 24.73 1.67 20.77
CA ASP A 144 24.44 2.52 19.59
C ASP A 144 23.04 2.23 19.01
N ASP A 145 22.08 2.88 19.65
CA ASP A 145 20.63 2.99 19.50
C ASP A 145 20.05 3.10 18.05
N THR A 146 20.10 2.01 17.28
CA THR A 146 19.47 1.94 15.93
C THR A 146 18.22 1.07 15.87
N LEU A 147 18.18 -0.03 16.63
CA LEU A 147 17.08 -1.01 16.56
C LEU A 147 15.76 -0.52 17.19
N ILE A 148 15.81 0.19 18.33
CA ILE A 148 14.60 0.70 18.99
C ILE A 148 13.93 1.80 18.15
N THR A 149 14.74 2.61 17.47
CA THR A 149 14.29 3.66 16.56
C THR A 149 13.64 3.09 15.30
N ILE A 150 14.19 1.99 14.75
CA ILE A 150 13.60 1.27 13.61
C ILE A 150 12.26 0.63 13.98
N VAL A 151 12.14 0.04 15.17
CA VAL A 151 10.88 -0.58 15.63
C VAL A 151 9.80 0.47 15.88
N LYS A 152 10.13 1.62 16.47
CA LYS A 152 9.17 2.73 16.64
C LYS A 152 8.74 3.36 15.30
N ALA A 153 9.63 3.41 14.32
CA ALA A 153 9.30 3.89 12.98
C ALA A 153 8.36 2.92 12.25
N ALA A 154 8.65 1.62 12.31
CA ALA A 154 7.84 0.57 11.68
C ALA A 154 6.40 0.53 12.24
N VAL A 155 6.23 0.65 13.57
CA VAL A 155 4.91 0.63 14.22
C VAL A 155 4.06 1.86 13.87
N ASN A 156 4.67 3.02 13.63
CA ASN A 156 3.94 4.23 13.23
C ASN A 156 3.58 4.23 11.74
N GLU A 157 4.37 3.58 10.88
CA GLU A 157 4.09 3.46 9.43
C GLU A 157 2.91 2.49 9.19
N GLU A 158 2.86 1.38 9.94
CA GLU A 158 1.80 0.36 9.87
C GLU A 158 0.41 0.88 10.30
N TRP A 159 0.35 1.87 11.20
CA TRP A 159 -0.91 2.49 11.62
C TRP A 159 -1.47 3.49 10.59
N VAL A 160 -0.61 4.06 9.75
CA VAL A 160 -0.98 5.05 8.72
C VAL A 160 -1.39 4.38 7.41
N GLU A 161 -0.79 3.24 7.07
CA GLU A 161 -1.14 2.44 5.89
C GLU A 161 -2.51 1.74 6.02
N ASN A 162 -2.98 1.47 7.24
CA ASN A 162 -4.23 0.74 7.48
C ASN A 162 -5.52 1.60 7.49
N SER A 163 -5.45 2.90 7.13
CA SER A 163 -6.69 3.68 6.95
C SER A 163 -7.35 3.28 5.63
N GLU A 164 -8.63 2.89 5.65
CA GLU A 164 -9.40 2.39 4.49
C GLU A 164 -9.33 3.33 3.26
N MET A 165 -9.09 4.63 3.48
CA MET A 165 -8.93 5.63 2.43
C MET A 165 -7.54 5.58 1.75
N ALA A 166 -6.49 5.09 2.41
CA ALA A 166 -5.19 4.86 1.79
C ALA A 166 -5.24 3.67 0.82
N VAL A 167 -5.92 2.60 1.22
CA VAL A 167 -6.14 1.40 0.38
C VAL A 167 -6.91 1.76 -0.89
N LEU A 168 -8.02 2.49 -0.76
CA LEU A 168 -8.84 2.92 -1.92
C LEU A 168 -8.11 3.88 -2.88
N ILE A 169 -7.07 4.58 -2.42
CA ILE A 169 -6.28 5.47 -3.26
C ILE A 169 -5.10 4.75 -3.91
N ASP A 170 -4.56 3.70 -3.28
CA ASP A 170 -3.49 2.87 -3.85
C ASP A 170 -3.99 1.88 -4.90
N GLU A 171 -5.28 1.54 -4.88
CA GLU A 171 -5.91 0.71 -5.93
C GLU A 171 -6.20 1.46 -7.24
N LEU A 172 -6.13 2.80 -7.25
CA LEU A 172 -6.39 3.60 -8.45
C LEU A 172 -5.15 3.67 -9.36
N SER A 173 -5.37 3.43 -10.65
CA SER A 173 -4.35 3.56 -11.70
C SER A 173 -3.92 5.01 -11.93
N GLU A 174 -2.75 5.23 -12.53
CA GLU A 174 -2.26 6.59 -12.85
C GLU A 174 -3.24 7.37 -13.73
N ASP A 175 -3.94 6.70 -14.64
CA ASP A 175 -4.93 7.32 -15.53
C ASP A 175 -6.18 7.76 -14.76
N GLU A 176 -6.67 6.94 -13.82
CA GLU A 176 -7.82 7.29 -12.96
C GLU A 176 -7.48 8.44 -12.02
N ILE A 177 -6.26 8.49 -11.48
CA ILE A 177 -5.78 9.61 -10.67
C ILE A 177 -5.72 10.89 -11.50
N ASN A 178 -5.21 10.82 -12.74
CA ASN A 178 -5.13 11.98 -13.63
C ASN A 178 -6.53 12.45 -14.06
N GLN A 179 -7.46 11.53 -14.33
CA GLN A 179 -8.85 11.85 -14.64
C GLN A 179 -9.56 12.51 -13.46
N LEU A 180 -9.34 12.01 -12.23
CA LEU A 180 -9.88 12.63 -11.02
C LEU A 180 -9.37 14.07 -10.84
N VAL A 181 -8.10 14.31 -11.16
CA VAL A 181 -7.47 15.64 -11.10
C VAL A 181 -8.00 16.57 -12.19
N GLU A 182 -8.26 16.08 -13.40
CA GLU A 182 -8.90 16.86 -14.46
C GLU A 182 -10.35 17.19 -14.14
N GLU A 183 -11.13 16.22 -13.66
CA GLU A 183 -12.52 16.45 -13.25
C GLU A 183 -12.59 17.49 -12.12
N LEU A 184 -11.68 17.43 -11.16
CA LEU A 184 -11.58 18.44 -10.10
C LEU A 184 -11.16 19.83 -10.61
N ARG A 185 -10.41 19.92 -11.71
CA ARG A 185 -10.01 21.20 -12.33
C ARG A 185 -11.07 21.80 -13.23
N ASN A 186 -11.91 20.96 -13.85
CA ASN A 186 -12.95 21.37 -14.79
C ASN A 186 -14.28 21.74 -14.10
N ILE A 187 -14.36 21.58 -12.78
CA ILE A 187 -15.43 22.18 -11.99
C ILE A 187 -15.13 23.69 -11.90
N ASP A 188 -15.68 24.44 -12.86
CA ASP A 188 -15.65 25.89 -12.89
C ASP A 188 -16.33 26.47 -11.64
N PHE A 189 -15.66 27.44 -11.02
CA PHE A 189 -16.07 28.19 -9.84
C PHE A 189 -16.94 29.40 -10.18
#